data_AF-A0A348NW36-F1
#
_entry.id   AF-A0A348NW36-F1
#
_cell.length_a   1.000
_cell.length_b   1.000
_cell.length_c   1.000
_cell.angle_alpha   90.00
_cell.angle_beta   90.00
_cell.angle_gamma   90.00
#
_symmetry.space_group_name_H-M   'P 1'
#
loop_
_entity.id
_entity.type
_entity.pdbx_description
1 polymer ?
#
loop_
_entity_poly.entity_id
_entity_poly.type
_entity_poly.pdbx_seq_one_letter_code
_entity_poly.pdbx_strand_id
1 'polypeptide(L)'
;MTYPYDTNLYSVALTSGFATGYTPTLAIIGLNNKVYFDSTQILPETVEDLVARFASALSLAIDEFYRPIYVSNPISDKNYVSDFNENIDLNTVFTEAEANPMTFSIIENTNPEAVTAGIAGNILTISGTCGDIAESSISVQAVSGENSATDIFSVTSYDPASFSYLESGFESTVFPPPFWEIKYNTAADGGLNGTNLIDPPSTPKWQLNDTTTPDYGADYIHSGENSALIKYWAPDFNWLIMPPMQLDYNDYTLSFWTWYSSSSYETKFHVLVNDGTKGWASILDWDAADPDNLYDSEITLPLTDYVGKTIRLAFVYEYSDGFEMALDDIKVESPSGIENNAGMPQNIALYQNYPNPFNPSTKIKFSIPENSQVKLSVYNQKGELVETLYEGLLEKGNHSCDFVGTDITSGIYFYKLETDESSYMGKMIMLK
;
A
#
# COMPACT_ATOMS: atom_id res chain seq x y z
N MET A 1 12.85 -28.08 -36.83
CA MET A 1 11.88 -29.17 -37.04
C MET A 1 10.52 -28.65 -36.61
N THR A 2 9.53 -28.71 -37.50
CA THR A 2 8.13 -28.46 -37.16
C THR A 2 7.63 -29.60 -36.27
N TYR A 3 7.32 -29.31 -35.01
CA TYR A 3 6.70 -30.28 -34.12
C TYR A 3 5.20 -30.38 -34.44
N PRO A 4 4.63 -31.59 -34.59
CA PRO A 4 3.20 -31.75 -34.71
C PRO A 4 2.57 -31.39 -33.36
N TYR A 5 1.47 -30.64 -33.39
CA TYR A 5 0.66 -30.31 -32.23
C TYR A 5 0.24 -31.59 -31.51
N ASP A 6 0.89 -31.85 -30.37
CA ASP A 6 0.42 -32.77 -29.34
C ASP A 6 0.17 -31.89 -28.10
N THR A 7 -1.09 -31.77 -27.71
CA THR A 7 -1.62 -30.74 -26.79
C THR A 7 -1.27 -30.96 -25.31
N ASN A 8 -0.25 -31.77 -24.99
CA ASN A 8 0.14 -32.12 -23.62
C ASN A 8 1.67 -32.11 -23.44
N LEU A 9 2.31 -30.97 -23.71
CA LEU A 9 3.75 -30.74 -23.48
C LEU A 9 3.90 -29.73 -22.33
N TYR A 10 4.59 -30.14 -21.26
CA TYR A 10 4.99 -29.24 -20.17
C TYR A 10 6.43 -28.78 -20.40
N SER A 11 6.65 -27.46 -20.44
CA SER A 11 7.99 -26.87 -20.46
C SER A 11 8.43 -26.57 -19.02
N VAL A 12 9.50 -27.19 -18.55
CA VAL A 12 10.14 -26.84 -17.27
C VAL A 12 11.44 -26.09 -17.60
N ALA A 13 11.48 -24.80 -17.32
CA ALA A 13 12.69 -24.01 -17.42
C ALA A 13 13.52 -24.19 -16.14
N LEU A 14 14.61 -24.95 -16.20
CA LEU A 14 15.58 -25.03 -15.11
C LEU A 14 16.57 -23.86 -15.25
N THR A 15 16.35 -22.77 -14.52
CA THR A 15 17.35 -21.71 -14.38
C THR A 15 18.34 -22.10 -13.29
N SER A 16 19.48 -22.69 -13.65
CA SER A 16 20.60 -22.83 -12.72
C SER A 16 21.30 -21.47 -12.59
N GLY A 17 21.20 -20.84 -11.43
CA GLY A 17 22.03 -19.69 -11.09
C GLY A 17 23.46 -20.12 -10.82
N PHE A 18 24.36 -19.96 -11.80
CA PHE A 18 25.80 -19.76 -11.56
C PHE A 18 26.43 -18.95 -12.70
N ALA A 19 27.33 -18.04 -12.27
CA ALA A 19 28.27 -17.18 -12.97
C ALA A 19 28.45 -17.34 -14.50
N THR A 20 28.23 -16.21 -15.20
CA THR A 20 28.80 -15.78 -16.49
C THR A 20 29.21 -16.88 -17.48
N GLY A 21 28.36 -17.13 -18.49
CA GLY A 21 28.81 -17.71 -19.77
C GLY A 21 27.95 -18.80 -20.39
N TYR A 22 26.87 -19.26 -19.76
CA TYR A 22 26.02 -20.32 -20.32
C TYR A 22 24.60 -19.83 -20.60
N THR A 23 24.11 -20.08 -21.82
CA THR A 23 22.72 -19.85 -22.21
C THR A 23 21.80 -20.85 -21.51
N PRO A 24 20.62 -20.44 -21.03
CA PRO A 24 19.70 -21.33 -20.34
C PRO A 24 19.26 -22.47 -21.28
N THR A 25 19.40 -23.71 -20.82
CA THR A 25 18.99 -24.89 -21.60
C THR A 25 17.56 -25.26 -21.22
N LEU A 26 16.62 -25.08 -22.14
CA LEU A 26 15.24 -25.54 -21.98
C LEU A 26 15.23 -27.07 -22.01
N ALA A 27 14.75 -27.71 -20.94
CA ALA A 27 14.50 -29.14 -20.90
C ALA A 27 13.00 -29.39 -21.10
N ILE A 28 12.64 -30.07 -22.18
CA ILE A 28 11.25 -30.48 -22.44
C ILE A 28 11.11 -31.94 -22.01
N ILE A 29 10.24 -32.19 -21.04
CA ILE A 29 9.92 -33.55 -20.55
C ILE A 29 8.63 -34.00 -21.22
N GLY A 30 8.72 -35.00 -22.10
CA GLY A 30 7.53 -35.64 -22.68
C GLY A 30 7.08 -36.84 -21.85
N LEU A 31 5.76 -37.11 -21.84
CA LEU A 31 5.06 -38.20 -21.12
C LEU A 31 5.60 -39.63 -21.33
N ASN A 32 6.57 -39.83 -22.23
CA ASN A 32 7.16 -41.14 -22.57
C ASN A 32 8.53 -41.39 -21.92
N ASN A 33 8.87 -40.75 -20.79
CA ASN A 33 10.18 -40.88 -20.13
C ASN A 33 11.38 -40.49 -21.03
N LYS A 34 11.20 -39.51 -21.93
CA LYS A 34 12.28 -38.98 -22.77
C LYS A 34 12.49 -37.50 -22.49
N VAL A 35 13.74 -37.12 -22.24
CA VAL A 35 14.18 -35.73 -22.06
C VAL A 35 14.82 -35.25 -23.35
N TYR A 36 14.41 -34.08 -23.84
CA TYR A 36 15.00 -33.44 -25.02
C TYR A 36 15.65 -32.12 -24.60
N PHE A 37 16.92 -31.94 -24.98
CA PHE A 37 17.68 -30.70 -24.75
C PHE A 37 17.82 -29.93 -26.05
N ASP A 38 17.54 -28.62 -26.02
CA ASP A 38 17.93 -27.71 -27.09
C ASP A 38 19.30 -27.10 -26.77
N SER A 39 20.37 -27.79 -27.19
CA SER A 39 21.61 -27.16 -27.68
C SER A 39 22.63 -28.23 -28.09
N THR A 40 23.51 -27.87 -29.02
CA THR A 40 24.46 -28.70 -29.75
C THR A 40 25.67 -29.21 -28.93
N GLN A 41 25.55 -29.39 -27.60
CA GLN A 41 26.62 -29.96 -26.79
C GLN A 41 26.21 -31.27 -26.12
N ILE A 42 26.95 -32.34 -26.44
CA ILE A 42 26.86 -33.64 -25.79
C ILE A 42 27.65 -33.55 -24.48
N LEU A 43 26.96 -33.54 -23.33
CA LEU A 43 27.61 -33.74 -22.04
C LEU A 43 28.11 -35.19 -21.93
N PRO A 44 29.27 -35.46 -21.30
CA PRO A 44 29.85 -36.79 -21.16
C PRO A 44 29.14 -37.68 -20.11
N GLU A 45 28.06 -37.21 -19.51
CA GLU A 45 27.34 -37.91 -18.44
C GLU A 45 26.30 -38.89 -19.02
N THR A 46 26.08 -40.01 -18.32
CA THR A 46 25.02 -40.95 -18.70
C THR A 46 23.66 -40.42 -18.26
N VAL A 47 22.58 -40.86 -18.94
CA VAL A 47 21.21 -40.49 -18.58
C VAL A 47 20.87 -40.87 -17.13
N GLU A 48 21.45 -41.97 -16.62
CA GLU A 48 21.29 -42.41 -15.23
C GLU A 48 21.90 -41.41 -14.22
N ASP A 49 23.08 -40.84 -14.52
CA ASP A 49 23.74 -39.85 -13.66
C ASP A 49 22.95 -38.54 -13.59
N LEU A 50 22.36 -38.12 -14.72
CA LEU A 50 21.53 -36.92 -14.79
C LEU A 50 20.23 -37.10 -14.00
N VAL A 51 19.56 -38.26 -14.17
CA VAL A 51 18.36 -38.60 -13.41
C VAL A 51 18.65 -38.66 -11.91
N ALA A 52 19.78 -39.24 -11.49
CA ALA A 52 20.15 -39.30 -10.07
C ALA A 52 20.42 -37.91 -9.46
N ARG A 53 21.04 -36.99 -10.21
CA ARG A 53 21.32 -35.62 -9.77
C ARG A 53 20.08 -34.75 -9.63
N PHE A 54 19.11 -34.92 -10.53
CA PHE A 54 17.87 -34.15 -10.51
C PHE A 54 16.70 -34.89 -9.88
N ALA A 55 16.83 -36.15 -9.46
CA ALA A 55 15.72 -36.93 -8.90
C ALA A 55 15.04 -36.23 -7.71
N SER A 56 15.80 -35.57 -6.84
CA SER A 56 15.24 -34.79 -5.73
C SER A 56 14.55 -33.52 -6.22
N ALA A 57 15.16 -32.76 -7.13
CA ALA A 57 14.60 -31.55 -7.70
C ALA A 57 13.37 -31.82 -8.59
N LEU A 58 13.36 -32.95 -9.29
CA LEU A 58 12.27 -33.43 -10.13
C LEU A 58 11.13 -33.99 -9.28
N SER A 59 11.45 -34.71 -8.20
CA SER A 59 10.45 -35.13 -7.20
C SER A 59 9.76 -33.92 -6.57
N LEU A 60 10.52 -32.89 -6.19
CA LEU A 60 9.99 -31.63 -5.64
C LEU A 60 9.16 -30.85 -6.67
N ALA A 61 9.64 -30.77 -7.93
CA ALA A 61 8.91 -30.11 -9.00
C ALA A 61 7.62 -30.86 -9.38
N ILE A 62 7.60 -32.20 -9.35
CA ILE A 62 6.40 -33.00 -9.59
C ILE A 62 5.38 -32.83 -8.45
N ASP A 63 5.83 -32.74 -7.20
CA ASP A 63 4.95 -32.55 -6.03
C ASP A 63 4.33 -31.13 -5.98
N GLU A 64 5.05 -30.10 -6.44
CA GLU A 64 4.49 -28.76 -6.63
C GLU A 64 3.54 -28.65 -7.84
N PHE A 65 3.79 -29.41 -8.92
CA PHE A 65 2.93 -29.43 -10.11
C PHE A 65 1.69 -30.34 -9.98
N TYR A 66 1.65 -31.21 -8.97
CA TYR A 66 0.52 -32.11 -8.72
C TYR A 66 -0.17 -31.81 -7.40
N ARG A 67 -0.32 -30.52 -7.06
CA ARG A 67 -1.32 -30.10 -6.08
C ARG A 67 -2.69 -30.09 -6.77
N PRO A 68 -3.62 -31.00 -6.44
CA PRO A 68 -4.93 -31.00 -7.06
C PRO A 68 -5.73 -29.74 -6.72
N ILE A 69 -5.36 -29.03 -5.64
CA ILE A 69 -5.92 -27.73 -5.25
C ILE A 69 -4.81 -26.73 -4.90
N TYR A 70 -4.92 -25.49 -5.39
CA TYR A 70 -3.95 -24.41 -5.15
C TYR A 70 -4.58 -23.02 -5.25
N VAL A 71 -3.90 -22.00 -4.72
CA VAL A 71 -4.29 -20.58 -4.86
C VAL A 71 -3.81 -20.08 -6.22
N SER A 72 -4.73 -19.72 -7.11
CA SER A 72 -4.44 -19.25 -8.46
C SER A 72 -4.46 -17.73 -8.59
N ASN A 73 -5.28 -17.06 -7.79
CA ASN A 73 -5.36 -15.61 -7.74
C ASN A 73 -5.55 -15.16 -6.28
N PRO A 74 -4.46 -14.98 -5.51
CA PRO A 74 -4.55 -14.66 -4.09
C PRO A 74 -5.33 -13.36 -3.85
N ILE A 75 -6.07 -13.32 -2.75
CA ILE A 75 -6.80 -12.12 -2.35
C ILE A 75 -5.77 -11.07 -1.94
N SER A 76 -5.80 -9.90 -2.59
CA SER A 76 -4.96 -8.78 -2.18
C SER A 76 -5.46 -8.17 -0.87
N ASP A 77 -4.52 -7.64 -0.07
CA ASP A 77 -4.84 -6.90 1.15
C ASP A 77 -5.87 -5.79 0.88
N LYS A 78 -6.79 -5.60 1.83
CA LYS A 78 -7.93 -4.69 1.72
C LYS A 78 -7.79 -3.56 2.73
N ASN A 79 -7.99 -2.34 2.27
CA ASN A 79 -8.02 -1.15 3.12
C ASN A 79 -9.37 -0.46 2.94
N TYR A 80 -10.06 -0.23 4.04
CA TYR A 80 -11.36 0.43 4.08
C TYR A 80 -11.32 1.63 5.00
N VAL A 81 -12.02 2.65 4.57
CA VAL A 81 -11.99 3.98 5.17
C VAL A 81 -13.39 4.55 5.32
N SER A 82 -14.37 3.69 5.08
CA SER A 82 -15.79 3.82 5.32
C SER A 82 -16.33 2.42 5.59
N ASP A 83 -17.49 2.31 6.22
CA ASP A 83 -18.18 1.04 6.39
C ASP A 83 -18.22 0.24 5.09
N PHE A 84 -17.90 -1.05 5.19
CA PHE A 84 -17.70 -1.89 4.02
C PHE A 84 -18.46 -3.20 4.13
N ASN A 85 -18.82 -3.72 2.96
CA ASN A 85 -19.41 -5.03 2.77
C ASN A 85 -19.03 -5.52 1.37
N GLU A 86 -17.98 -6.33 1.29
CA GLU A 86 -17.42 -6.82 0.04
C GLU A 86 -17.62 -8.32 -0.09
N ASN A 87 -17.99 -8.75 -1.30
CA ASN A 87 -18.15 -10.15 -1.66
C ASN A 87 -17.03 -10.57 -2.62
N ILE A 88 -16.33 -11.65 -2.26
CA ILE A 88 -15.23 -12.24 -3.03
C ILE A 88 -15.65 -13.64 -3.45
N ASP A 89 -15.57 -13.93 -4.76
CA ASP A 89 -15.82 -15.27 -5.29
C ASP A 89 -14.56 -16.14 -5.15
N LEU A 90 -14.59 -17.10 -4.23
CA LEU A 90 -13.49 -17.99 -3.93
C LEU A 90 -13.15 -18.95 -5.07
N ASN A 91 -14.05 -19.15 -6.05
CA ASN A 91 -13.72 -19.91 -7.26
C ASN A 91 -12.77 -19.15 -8.19
N THR A 92 -12.64 -17.83 -8.03
CA THR A 92 -11.62 -17.05 -8.74
C THR A 92 -10.27 -17.08 -8.02
N VAL A 93 -10.25 -17.43 -6.73
CA VAL A 93 -9.06 -17.42 -5.86
C VAL A 93 -8.37 -18.79 -5.86
N PHE A 94 -9.16 -19.85 -5.74
CA PHE A 94 -8.68 -21.23 -5.67
C PHE A 94 -9.01 -21.98 -6.96
N THR A 95 -8.04 -22.75 -7.45
CA THR A 95 -8.22 -23.65 -8.59
C THR A 95 -8.06 -25.09 -8.15
N GLU A 96 -8.97 -25.95 -8.63
CA GLU A 96 -8.88 -27.41 -8.52
C GLU A 96 -8.65 -27.99 -9.91
N ALA A 97 -7.56 -28.72 -10.11
CA ALA A 97 -7.08 -29.16 -11.43
C ALA A 97 -7.90 -30.30 -12.04
N GLU A 98 -8.57 -31.09 -11.21
CA GLU A 98 -9.39 -32.25 -11.59
C GLU A 98 -10.89 -31.93 -11.63
N ALA A 99 -11.25 -30.66 -11.38
CA ALA A 99 -12.62 -30.15 -11.28
C ALA A 99 -13.47 -30.88 -10.22
N ASN A 100 -12.83 -31.34 -9.14
CA ASN A 100 -13.55 -31.87 -7.98
C ASN A 100 -14.27 -30.73 -7.22
N PRO A 101 -15.38 -31.03 -6.52
CA PRO A 101 -16.06 -30.02 -5.71
C PRO A 101 -15.16 -29.52 -4.57
N MET A 102 -15.04 -28.20 -4.46
CA MET A 102 -14.36 -27.54 -3.34
C MET A 102 -15.35 -27.13 -2.26
N THR A 103 -14.91 -27.21 -1.00
CA THR A 103 -15.57 -26.57 0.13
C THR A 103 -14.65 -25.53 0.75
N PHE A 104 -15.22 -24.42 1.23
CA PHE A 104 -14.45 -23.30 1.75
C PHE A 104 -14.75 -23.05 3.23
N SER A 105 -13.73 -22.65 3.99
CA SER A 105 -13.86 -22.29 5.39
C SER A 105 -12.92 -21.13 5.76
N ILE A 106 -13.33 -20.32 6.73
CA ILE A 106 -12.44 -19.37 7.39
C ILE A 106 -11.74 -20.13 8.51
N ILE A 107 -10.41 -20.17 8.47
CA ILE A 107 -9.59 -20.84 9.47
C ILE A 107 -9.23 -19.89 10.59
N GLU A 108 -8.98 -18.63 10.26
CA GLU A 108 -8.62 -17.60 11.23
C GLU A 108 -9.17 -16.24 10.80
N ASN A 109 -9.61 -15.48 11.80
CA ASN A 109 -9.88 -14.06 11.72
C ASN A 109 -9.36 -13.47 13.03
N THR A 110 -8.27 -12.72 12.95
CA THR A 110 -7.52 -12.26 14.13
C THR A 110 -8.24 -11.14 14.91
N ASN A 111 -9.20 -10.45 14.27
CA ASN A 111 -10.00 -9.40 14.89
C ASN A 111 -11.46 -9.40 14.37
N PRO A 112 -12.26 -10.40 14.79
CA PRO A 112 -13.61 -10.60 14.26
C PRO A 112 -14.63 -9.56 14.76
N GLU A 113 -14.27 -8.78 15.79
CA GLU A 113 -15.13 -7.69 16.30
C GLU A 113 -15.08 -6.46 15.40
N ALA A 114 -13.93 -6.16 14.81
CA ALA A 114 -13.77 -5.07 13.86
C ALA A 114 -14.10 -5.47 12.42
N VAL A 115 -13.63 -6.65 12.00
CA VAL A 115 -13.84 -7.18 10.64
C VAL A 115 -14.55 -8.51 10.75
N THR A 116 -15.84 -8.51 10.43
CA THR A 116 -16.63 -9.74 10.30
C THR A 116 -16.33 -10.42 8.96
N ALA A 117 -16.22 -11.74 8.97
CA ALA A 117 -16.01 -12.54 7.77
C ALA A 117 -16.91 -13.77 7.82
N GLY A 118 -17.58 -14.09 6.71
CA GLY A 118 -18.47 -15.24 6.59
C GLY A 118 -18.43 -15.85 5.19
N ILE A 119 -18.65 -17.15 5.09
CA ILE A 119 -18.70 -17.85 3.81
C ILE A 119 -20.09 -18.46 3.60
N ALA A 120 -20.68 -18.19 2.44
CA ALA A 120 -21.91 -18.81 1.97
C ALA A 120 -21.68 -19.42 0.57
N GLY A 121 -21.58 -20.74 0.49
CA GLY A 121 -21.19 -21.43 -0.74
C GLY A 121 -19.75 -21.11 -1.12
N ASN A 122 -19.56 -20.47 -2.28
CA ASN A 122 -18.25 -19.99 -2.78
C ASN A 122 -18.02 -18.49 -2.54
N ILE A 123 -18.96 -17.78 -1.90
CA ILE A 123 -18.82 -16.35 -1.64
C ILE A 123 -18.30 -16.13 -0.24
N LEU A 124 -17.15 -15.48 -0.14
CA LEU A 124 -16.65 -14.87 1.08
C LEU A 124 -17.21 -13.44 1.17
N THR A 125 -17.90 -13.14 2.25
CA THR A 125 -18.34 -11.79 2.60
C THR A 125 -17.46 -11.28 3.74
N ILE A 126 -16.83 -10.12 3.52
CA ILE A 126 -16.14 -9.36 4.57
C ILE A 126 -16.87 -8.04 4.82
N SER A 127 -17.09 -7.71 6.09
CA SER A 127 -17.75 -6.46 6.46
C SER A 127 -17.24 -5.90 7.77
N GLY A 128 -17.29 -4.59 7.92
CA GLY A 128 -16.87 -3.89 9.13
C GLY A 128 -17.34 -2.45 9.13
N THR A 129 -17.27 -1.82 10.30
CA THR A 129 -17.54 -0.39 10.47
C THR A 129 -16.26 0.37 10.66
N CYS A 130 -16.10 1.49 9.96
CA CYS A 130 -14.95 2.37 10.09
C CYS A 130 -15.21 3.40 11.19
N GLY A 131 -14.32 3.45 12.19
CA GLY A 131 -14.48 4.36 13.34
C GLY A 131 -13.26 4.45 14.25
N ASP A 132 -12.37 3.46 14.23
CA ASP A 132 -11.00 3.51 14.74
C ASP A 132 -10.10 2.74 13.75
N ILE A 133 -8.77 2.87 13.87
CA ILE A 133 -7.86 2.01 13.10
C ILE A 133 -7.94 0.58 13.65
N ALA A 134 -8.44 -0.35 12.84
CA ALA A 134 -8.52 -1.76 13.20
C ALA A 134 -8.07 -2.65 12.04
N GLU A 135 -7.17 -3.57 12.35
CA GLU A 135 -6.61 -4.55 11.42
C GLU A 135 -7.11 -5.95 11.78
N SER A 136 -7.35 -6.76 10.77
CA SER A 136 -7.58 -8.20 10.87
C SER A 136 -6.89 -8.95 9.75
N SER A 137 -6.02 -9.89 10.08
CA SER A 137 -5.61 -10.96 9.17
C SER A 137 -6.70 -12.04 9.09
N ILE A 138 -7.09 -12.41 7.87
CA ILE A 138 -8.08 -13.44 7.56
C ILE A 138 -7.41 -14.56 6.77
N SER A 139 -7.55 -15.79 7.26
CA SER A 139 -7.07 -17.00 6.59
C SER A 139 -8.26 -17.81 6.05
N VAL A 140 -8.30 -18.03 4.74
CA VAL A 140 -9.36 -18.79 4.05
C VAL A 140 -8.76 -20.06 3.48
N GLN A 141 -9.43 -21.19 3.71
CA GLN A 141 -9.01 -22.49 3.20
C GLN A 141 -10.05 -23.06 2.23
N ALA A 142 -9.56 -23.59 1.12
CA ALA A 142 -10.31 -24.46 0.23
C ALA A 142 -9.88 -25.92 0.46
N VAL A 143 -10.84 -26.83 0.45
CA VAL A 143 -10.64 -28.28 0.62
C VAL A 143 -11.30 -29.03 -0.54
N SER A 144 -10.55 -29.96 -1.14
CA SER A 144 -11.03 -30.92 -2.17
C SER A 144 -10.53 -32.31 -1.80
N GLY A 145 -11.43 -33.18 -1.32
CA GLY A 145 -11.07 -34.49 -0.80
C GLY A 145 -10.16 -34.40 0.42
N GLU A 146 -8.95 -34.95 0.33
CA GLU A 146 -7.92 -34.88 1.39
C GLU A 146 -6.96 -33.70 1.22
N ASN A 147 -7.10 -32.93 0.14
CA ASN A 147 -6.19 -31.84 -0.20
C ASN A 147 -6.76 -30.50 0.22
N SER A 148 -5.89 -29.56 0.57
CA SER A 148 -6.29 -28.21 0.93
C SER A 148 -5.29 -27.17 0.44
N ALA A 149 -5.79 -25.96 0.21
CA ALA A 149 -5.00 -24.77 -0.08
C ALA A 149 -5.51 -23.63 0.80
N THR A 150 -4.61 -22.77 1.27
CA THR A 150 -4.94 -21.64 2.15
C THR A 150 -4.40 -20.36 1.55
N ASP A 151 -5.24 -19.33 1.56
CA ASP A 151 -4.87 -17.95 1.25
C ASP A 151 -5.00 -17.09 2.51
N ILE A 152 -4.12 -16.11 2.67
CA ILE A 152 -4.09 -15.21 3.83
C ILE A 152 -3.98 -13.78 3.32
N PHE A 153 -4.87 -12.92 3.77
CA PHE A 153 -4.86 -11.50 3.44
C PHE A 153 -5.21 -10.66 4.66
N SER A 154 -4.83 -9.39 4.62
CA SER A 154 -5.10 -8.42 5.68
C SER A 154 -6.27 -7.53 5.28
N VAL A 155 -7.12 -7.22 6.26
CA VAL A 155 -8.18 -6.21 6.15
C VAL A 155 -7.91 -5.16 7.19
N THR A 156 -7.71 -3.93 6.75
CA THR A 156 -7.57 -2.80 7.67
C THR A 156 -8.67 -1.78 7.44
N SER A 157 -9.29 -1.35 8.53
CA SER A 157 -10.30 -0.30 8.58
C SER A 157 -9.73 0.91 9.30
N TYR A 158 -10.09 2.11 8.86
CA TYR A 158 -9.61 3.37 9.44
C TYR A 158 -10.77 4.31 9.80
N ASP A 159 -10.53 5.17 10.78
CA ASP A 159 -11.32 6.38 11.00
C ASP A 159 -10.80 7.51 10.11
N PRO A 160 -11.60 8.07 9.19
CA PRO A 160 -11.22 9.25 8.42
C PRO A 160 -10.80 10.45 9.26
N ALA A 161 -11.28 10.60 10.50
CA ALA A 161 -10.85 11.67 11.41
C ALA A 161 -9.41 11.48 11.93
N SER A 162 -8.87 10.26 11.85
CA SER A 162 -7.44 10.00 12.11
C SER A 162 -6.52 10.67 11.08
N PHE A 163 -7.05 11.12 9.94
CA PHE A 163 -6.31 11.82 8.88
C PHE A 163 -6.61 13.32 8.82
N SER A 164 -7.02 13.95 9.92
CA SER A 164 -7.28 15.41 10.00
C SER A 164 -6.05 16.31 9.78
N TYR A 165 -4.85 15.72 9.71
CA TYR A 165 -3.61 16.32 9.24
C TYR A 165 -2.82 15.23 8.51
N LEU A 166 -2.43 15.50 7.26
CA LEU A 166 -1.68 14.54 6.45
C LEU A 166 -0.50 15.24 5.79
N GLU A 167 0.68 14.66 5.96
CA GLU A 167 1.92 15.11 5.34
C GLU A 167 2.65 13.91 4.73
N SER A 168 3.19 14.10 3.52
CA SER A 168 4.01 13.11 2.82
C SER A 168 5.04 13.80 1.94
N GLY A 169 6.30 13.76 2.38
CA GLY A 169 7.49 13.94 1.54
C GLY A 169 8.04 12.62 1.00
N PHE A 170 7.26 11.53 1.05
CA PHE A 170 7.63 10.22 0.51
C PHE A 170 8.90 9.56 1.07
N GLU A 171 9.35 9.95 2.26
CA GLU A 171 10.59 9.46 2.89
C GLU A 171 10.55 8.01 3.41
N SER A 172 9.47 7.28 3.14
CA SER A 172 9.39 5.85 3.44
C SER A 172 9.95 5.03 2.30
N THR A 173 10.56 3.88 2.61
CA THR A 173 10.95 2.88 1.59
C THR A 173 9.76 2.16 0.96
N VAL A 174 8.53 2.38 1.47
CA VAL A 174 7.29 1.81 0.94
C VAL A 174 6.57 2.85 0.08
N PHE A 175 6.31 2.51 -1.18
CA PHE A 175 5.56 3.35 -2.11
C PHE A 175 4.41 2.60 -2.80
N PRO A 176 3.20 3.18 -2.90
CA PRO A 176 2.85 4.49 -2.35
C PRO A 176 2.85 4.44 -0.81
N PRO A 177 2.85 5.58 -0.09
CA PRO A 177 2.77 5.57 1.36
C PRO A 177 1.56 4.73 1.82
N PRO A 178 1.59 4.15 3.03
CA PRO A 178 0.46 3.37 3.53
C PRO A 178 -0.88 4.11 3.34
N PHE A 179 -1.88 3.40 2.83
CA PHE A 179 -3.27 3.87 2.58
C PHE A 179 -3.45 4.80 1.40
N TRP A 180 -2.37 5.17 0.72
CA TRP A 180 -2.46 5.75 -0.60
C TRP A 180 -2.69 4.66 -1.64
N GLU A 181 -3.35 5.01 -2.73
CA GLU A 181 -3.61 4.10 -3.83
C GLU A 181 -2.94 4.62 -5.10
N ILE A 182 -2.36 3.72 -5.89
CA ILE A 182 -2.00 4.01 -7.27
C ILE A 182 -3.04 3.32 -8.15
N LYS A 183 -3.77 4.11 -8.94
CA LYS A 183 -4.82 3.62 -9.82
C LYS A 183 -4.63 4.11 -11.24
N TYR A 184 -5.33 3.46 -12.15
CA TYR A 184 -5.29 3.73 -13.57
C TYR A 184 -6.68 3.57 -14.19
N ASN A 185 -6.99 4.38 -15.20
CA ASN A 185 -8.11 4.16 -16.10
C ASN A 185 -7.84 4.78 -17.49
N THR A 186 -8.65 4.39 -18.47
CA THR A 186 -8.62 4.97 -19.82
C THR A 186 -9.65 6.07 -19.98
N ALA A 187 -9.56 6.84 -21.08
CA ALA A 187 -10.62 7.77 -21.47
C ALA A 187 -11.98 7.07 -21.65
N ALA A 188 -11.98 5.83 -22.16
CA ALA A 188 -13.20 5.04 -22.36
C ALA A 188 -13.80 4.55 -21.03
N ASP A 189 -12.95 4.37 -20.02
CA ASP A 189 -13.32 3.95 -18.66
C ASP A 189 -13.73 5.12 -17.77
N GLY A 190 -13.76 6.34 -18.32
CA GLY A 190 -14.29 7.54 -17.68
C GLY A 190 -13.27 8.66 -17.45
N GLY A 191 -11.97 8.42 -17.73
CA GLY A 191 -10.91 9.41 -17.56
C GLY A 191 -10.98 10.11 -16.21
N LEU A 192 -10.94 11.44 -16.21
CA LEU A 192 -11.03 12.29 -15.00
C LEU A 192 -12.31 12.15 -14.17
N ASN A 193 -13.37 11.50 -14.67
CA ASN A 193 -14.52 11.17 -13.81
C ASN A 193 -14.17 10.09 -12.76
N GLY A 194 -13.02 9.40 -12.92
CA GLY A 194 -12.50 8.43 -11.98
C GLY A 194 -13.38 7.19 -11.80
N THR A 195 -14.11 6.81 -12.84
CA THR A 195 -14.84 5.53 -12.89
C THR A 195 -13.91 4.39 -13.32
N ASN A 196 -14.24 3.16 -12.93
CA ASN A 196 -13.51 1.93 -13.29
C ASN A 196 -11.99 2.02 -13.02
N LEU A 197 -11.61 2.63 -11.90
CA LEU A 197 -10.22 2.67 -11.45
C LEU A 197 -9.73 1.25 -11.13
N ILE A 198 -8.69 0.82 -11.84
CA ILE A 198 -8.04 -0.47 -11.65
C ILE A 198 -6.59 -0.29 -11.22
N ASP A 199 -5.97 -1.38 -10.78
CA ASP A 199 -4.53 -1.38 -10.54
C ASP A 199 -3.79 -1.24 -11.89
N PRO A 200 -2.73 -0.43 -11.97
CA PRO A 200 -2.06 -0.16 -13.24
C PRO A 200 -1.45 -1.45 -13.84
N PRO A 201 -1.73 -1.74 -15.13
CA PRO A 201 -1.33 -3.01 -15.76
C PRO A 201 0.18 -3.13 -16.04
N SER A 202 0.91 -2.02 -16.17
CA SER A 202 2.37 -2.00 -16.35
C SER A 202 2.97 -0.64 -15.95
N THR A 203 4.31 -0.56 -15.89
CA THR A 203 5.03 0.72 -15.84
C THR A 203 5.01 1.41 -17.21
N PRO A 204 5.09 2.76 -17.27
CA PRO A 204 5.28 3.68 -16.15
C PRO A 204 3.96 4.10 -15.49
N LYS A 205 4.03 4.27 -14.17
CA LYS A 205 2.99 4.73 -13.24
C LYS A 205 3.69 5.59 -12.18
N TRP A 206 2.95 6.21 -11.27
CA TRP A 206 3.54 6.83 -10.08
C TRP A 206 4.46 5.83 -9.36
N GLN A 207 5.66 6.26 -9.02
CA GLN A 207 6.65 5.44 -8.32
C GLN A 207 7.50 6.30 -7.38
N LEU A 208 8.18 5.65 -6.43
CA LEU A 208 9.20 6.32 -5.62
C LEU A 208 10.38 6.71 -6.50
N ASN A 209 10.83 7.94 -6.38
CA ASN A 209 12.13 8.39 -6.87
C ASN A 209 13.03 8.65 -5.68
N ASP A 210 14.28 8.20 -5.78
CA ASP A 210 15.33 8.44 -4.80
C ASP A 210 16.58 9.03 -5.47
N THR A 211 17.55 9.47 -4.66
CA THR A 211 18.82 10.04 -5.15
C THR A 211 19.68 9.07 -5.98
N THR A 212 19.37 7.78 -5.98
CA THR A 212 20.11 6.72 -6.68
C THR A 212 19.44 6.26 -7.97
N THR A 213 18.22 6.72 -8.23
CA THR A 213 17.40 6.30 -9.36
C THR A 213 18.06 6.76 -10.67
N PRO A 214 18.45 5.85 -11.58
CA PRO A 214 19.11 6.20 -12.84
C PRO A 214 18.23 7.13 -13.68
N ASP A 215 18.86 8.13 -14.33
CA ASP A 215 18.26 9.14 -15.21
C ASP A 215 17.37 10.22 -14.56
N TYR A 216 17.07 10.09 -13.26
CA TYR A 216 16.17 11.00 -12.54
C TYR A 216 16.87 11.63 -11.33
N GLY A 217 17.23 10.83 -10.33
CA GLY A 217 18.07 11.29 -9.21
C GLY A 217 17.53 12.51 -8.46
N ALA A 218 18.46 13.27 -7.85
CA ALA A 218 18.15 14.36 -6.91
C ALA A 218 17.41 15.57 -7.51
N ASP A 219 17.40 15.75 -8.84
CA ASP A 219 16.78 16.92 -9.48
C ASP A 219 15.24 16.90 -9.39
N TYR A 220 14.65 15.73 -9.12
CA TYR A 220 13.20 15.53 -8.99
C TYR A 220 12.75 15.45 -7.52
N ILE A 221 13.63 15.76 -6.57
CA ILE A 221 13.35 15.77 -5.13
C ILE A 221 13.41 17.23 -4.67
N HIS A 222 12.34 17.71 -4.05
CA HIS A 222 12.29 19.07 -3.53
C HIS A 222 12.98 19.15 -2.17
N SER A 223 12.67 18.21 -1.28
CA SER A 223 13.29 18.12 0.05
C SER A 223 13.53 16.67 0.46
N GLY A 224 14.39 16.46 1.45
CA GLY A 224 14.72 15.10 1.93
C GLY A 224 15.47 14.24 0.91
N GLU A 225 15.10 12.95 0.83
CA GLU A 225 15.80 11.95 0.01
C GLU A 225 14.91 11.32 -1.08
N ASN A 226 13.60 11.54 -1.04
CA ASN A 226 12.64 10.85 -1.88
C ASN A 226 11.55 11.78 -2.43
N SER A 227 10.90 11.37 -3.52
CA SER A 227 9.72 12.04 -4.07
C SER A 227 8.82 11.05 -4.82
N ALA A 228 7.59 11.45 -5.17
CA ALA A 228 6.75 10.68 -6.07
C ALA A 228 7.00 11.14 -7.52
N LEU A 229 7.39 10.22 -8.40
CA LEU A 229 7.72 10.51 -9.80
C LEU A 229 6.81 9.71 -10.74
N ILE A 230 6.40 10.34 -11.83
CA ILE A 230 5.85 9.64 -13.01
C ILE A 230 6.71 9.91 -14.23
N LYS A 231 7.02 8.83 -14.96
CA LYS A 231 7.93 8.86 -16.12
C LYS A 231 7.20 9.16 -17.42
N TYR A 232 7.97 9.59 -18.41
CA TYR A 232 7.52 9.78 -19.78
C TYR A 232 6.88 8.49 -20.31
N TRP A 233 5.88 8.65 -21.18
CA TRP A 233 5.11 7.54 -21.75
C TRP A 233 4.25 6.79 -20.72
N ALA A 234 3.78 7.44 -19.65
CA ALA A 234 2.77 6.83 -18.78
C ALA A 234 1.40 7.02 -19.43
N PRO A 235 0.82 5.99 -20.09
CA PRO A 235 -0.35 6.18 -20.93
C PRO A 235 -1.61 6.47 -20.11
N ASP A 236 -2.61 7.06 -20.77
CA ASP A 236 -3.94 7.36 -20.24
C ASP A 236 -3.90 8.18 -18.92
N PHE A 237 -4.64 7.78 -17.88
CA PHE A 237 -4.78 8.54 -16.64
C PHE A 237 -4.17 7.76 -15.48
N ASN A 238 -3.17 8.36 -14.83
CA ASN A 238 -2.42 7.76 -13.75
C ASN A 238 -2.68 8.50 -12.44
N TRP A 239 -3.31 7.81 -11.50
CA TRP A 239 -3.83 8.38 -10.27
C TRP A 239 -2.95 8.02 -9.09
N LEU A 240 -2.55 9.02 -8.31
CA LEU A 240 -2.01 8.87 -6.97
C LEU A 240 -3.06 9.43 -5.99
N ILE A 241 -3.72 8.54 -5.27
CA ILE A 241 -4.91 8.85 -4.47
C ILE A 241 -4.54 8.81 -2.98
N MET A 242 -4.81 9.90 -2.28
CA MET A 242 -4.64 10.00 -0.84
C MET A 242 -5.68 9.14 -0.10
N PRO A 243 -5.39 8.71 1.14
CA PRO A 243 -6.45 8.20 2.03
C PRO A 243 -7.50 9.29 2.25
N PRO A 244 -8.74 8.93 2.61
CA PRO A 244 -9.71 9.93 2.93
C PRO A 244 -9.38 10.62 4.23
N MET A 245 -9.93 11.81 4.36
CA MET A 245 -9.74 12.66 5.50
C MET A 245 -11.01 13.42 5.82
N GLN A 246 -11.31 13.51 7.11
CA GLN A 246 -12.38 14.37 7.60
C GLN A 246 -11.85 15.80 7.77
N LEU A 247 -12.54 16.77 7.17
CA LEU A 247 -12.20 18.19 7.28
C LEU A 247 -13.13 18.89 8.27
N ASP A 248 -12.72 19.02 9.54
CA ASP A 248 -13.62 19.55 10.58
C ASP A 248 -13.58 21.08 10.77
N TYR A 249 -12.67 21.79 10.09
CA TYR A 249 -12.38 23.21 10.33
C TYR A 249 -12.44 24.05 9.05
N ASN A 250 -12.77 25.33 9.18
CA ASN A 250 -13.17 26.21 8.07
C ASN A 250 -12.04 26.74 7.17
N ASP A 251 -10.80 26.27 7.34
CA ASP A 251 -9.63 26.90 6.73
C ASP A 251 -8.66 25.92 6.06
N TYR A 252 -8.92 24.62 6.03
CA TYR A 252 -8.01 23.64 5.41
C TYR A 252 -7.50 24.04 4.02
N THR A 253 -6.21 23.84 3.81
CA THR A 253 -5.48 23.99 2.56
C THR A 253 -4.72 22.72 2.24
N LEU A 254 -4.77 22.31 0.97
CA LEU A 254 -3.81 21.39 0.40
C LEU A 254 -2.63 22.20 -0.11
N SER A 255 -1.41 21.88 0.30
CA SER A 255 -0.18 22.38 -0.31
C SER A 255 0.74 21.27 -0.77
N PHE A 256 1.53 21.52 -1.81
CA PHE A 256 2.51 20.56 -2.33
C PHE A 256 3.50 21.26 -3.26
N TRP A 257 4.62 20.60 -3.50
CA TRP A 257 5.63 21.00 -4.45
C TRP A 257 5.61 20.07 -5.65
N THR A 258 5.84 20.62 -6.85
CA THR A 258 5.91 19.81 -8.06
C THR A 258 7.01 20.25 -9.00
N TRP A 259 7.63 19.26 -9.65
CA TRP A 259 8.55 19.43 -10.75
C TRP A 259 7.89 18.93 -12.04
N TYR A 260 7.87 19.74 -13.09
CA TYR A 260 7.58 19.32 -14.45
C TYR A 260 8.25 20.27 -15.45
N SER A 261 8.57 19.75 -16.64
CA SER A 261 8.97 20.55 -17.78
C SER A 261 7.95 20.46 -18.92
N SER A 262 7.48 21.62 -19.35
CA SER A 262 6.47 21.83 -20.38
C SER A 262 6.96 22.69 -21.54
N SER A 263 8.21 23.17 -21.51
CA SER A 263 8.80 24.07 -22.51
C SER A 263 8.78 23.55 -23.94
N SER A 264 8.76 22.23 -24.13
CA SER A 264 8.74 21.58 -25.45
C SER A 264 7.46 20.80 -25.74
N TYR A 265 6.77 20.32 -24.70
CA TYR A 265 5.56 19.53 -24.81
C TYR A 265 4.65 19.76 -23.62
N GLU A 266 3.36 19.79 -23.85
CA GLU A 266 2.37 20.04 -22.81
C GLU A 266 2.34 18.91 -21.78
N THR A 267 2.44 19.25 -20.50
CA THR A 267 2.25 18.31 -19.39
C THR A 267 0.87 18.56 -18.80
N LYS A 268 0.02 17.53 -18.77
CA LYS A 268 -1.32 17.61 -18.20
C LYS A 268 -1.42 17.00 -16.82
N PHE A 269 -1.89 17.80 -15.87
CA PHE A 269 -1.95 17.42 -14.47
C PHE A 269 -3.19 17.98 -13.81
N HIS A 270 -3.79 17.17 -12.94
CA HIS A 270 -5.04 17.49 -12.27
C HIS A 270 -4.95 17.15 -10.79
N VAL A 271 -5.55 17.99 -9.95
CA VAL A 271 -5.86 17.64 -8.56
C VAL A 271 -7.37 17.52 -8.45
N LEU A 272 -7.83 16.34 -8.08
CA LEU A 272 -9.25 16.05 -7.92
C LEU A 272 -9.60 15.76 -6.47
N VAL A 273 -10.85 16.06 -6.12
CA VAL A 273 -11.45 15.79 -4.82
C VAL A 273 -12.74 14.99 -4.99
N ASN A 274 -12.97 14.05 -4.09
CA ASN A 274 -14.20 13.27 -4.03
C ASN A 274 -14.77 13.33 -2.61
N ASP A 275 -15.98 13.85 -2.46
CA ASP A 275 -16.69 14.00 -1.19
C ASP A 275 -17.80 12.95 -0.96
N GLY A 276 -17.83 11.92 -1.81
CA GLY A 276 -18.85 10.87 -1.80
C GLY A 276 -20.20 11.25 -2.41
N THR A 277 -20.43 12.50 -2.81
CA THR A 277 -21.76 12.94 -3.29
C THR A 277 -21.90 12.94 -4.81
N LYS A 278 -20.83 13.30 -5.54
CA LYS A 278 -20.87 13.52 -7.00
C LYS A 278 -19.76 12.81 -7.79
N GLY A 279 -18.94 12.00 -7.13
CA GLY A 279 -17.72 11.44 -7.72
C GLY A 279 -16.55 12.44 -7.64
N TRP A 280 -15.56 12.26 -8.51
CA TRP A 280 -14.37 13.11 -8.56
C TRP A 280 -14.66 14.44 -9.25
N ALA A 281 -14.23 15.54 -8.65
CA ALA A 281 -14.32 16.89 -9.18
C ALA A 281 -12.93 17.54 -9.16
N SER A 282 -12.57 18.27 -10.21
CA SER A 282 -11.27 18.95 -10.23
C SER A 282 -11.26 20.21 -9.35
N ILE A 283 -10.15 20.41 -8.64
CA ILE A 283 -9.81 21.62 -7.89
C ILE A 283 -8.53 22.29 -8.40
N LEU A 284 -7.80 21.63 -9.31
CA LEU A 284 -6.71 22.18 -10.11
C LEU A 284 -6.67 21.44 -11.45
N ASP A 285 -6.65 22.19 -12.55
CA ASP A 285 -6.53 21.64 -13.91
C ASP A 285 -5.43 22.37 -14.68
N TRP A 286 -4.41 21.63 -15.11
CA TRP A 286 -3.41 22.05 -16.08
C TRP A 286 -3.67 21.31 -17.40
N ASP A 287 -4.39 21.97 -18.30
CA ASP A 287 -4.82 21.49 -19.64
C ASP A 287 -4.23 22.36 -20.76
N ALA A 288 -3.10 23.01 -20.49
CA ALA A 288 -2.41 23.81 -21.49
C ALA A 288 -0.91 23.82 -21.20
N ALA A 289 -0.11 24.27 -22.17
CA ALA A 289 1.32 24.51 -21.96
C ALA A 289 1.53 25.64 -20.94
N ASP A 290 1.55 25.28 -19.65
CA ASP A 290 2.04 26.11 -18.58
C ASP A 290 3.56 26.30 -18.71
N PRO A 291 4.19 27.33 -18.13
CA PRO A 291 5.64 27.41 -18.04
C PRO A 291 6.20 26.24 -17.21
N ASP A 292 7.46 25.87 -17.45
CA ASP A 292 8.16 24.87 -16.62
C ASP A 292 8.01 25.25 -15.14
N ASN A 293 7.72 24.27 -14.28
CA ASN A 293 7.75 24.45 -12.83
C ASN A 293 8.76 23.46 -12.28
N LEU A 294 9.96 23.94 -11.95
CA LEU A 294 11.06 23.11 -11.46
C LEU A 294 11.14 23.24 -9.93
N TYR A 295 10.01 23.02 -9.25
CA TYR A 295 9.79 23.40 -7.86
C TYR A 295 9.98 24.92 -7.60
N ASP A 296 9.48 25.77 -8.51
CA ASP A 296 9.67 27.23 -8.41
C ASP A 296 8.79 27.86 -7.32
N SER A 297 7.60 27.30 -7.09
CA SER A 297 6.69 27.76 -6.04
C SER A 297 5.79 26.64 -5.52
N GLU A 298 5.46 26.71 -4.22
CA GLU A 298 4.48 25.85 -3.58
C GLU A 298 3.08 26.12 -4.15
N ILE A 299 2.37 25.06 -4.49
CA ILE A 299 0.97 25.13 -4.89
C ILE A 299 0.13 25.05 -3.63
N THR A 300 -0.87 25.92 -3.50
CA THR A 300 -1.79 25.94 -2.36
C THR A 300 -3.23 26.05 -2.83
N LEU A 301 -4.07 25.08 -2.45
CA LEU A 301 -5.47 24.97 -2.84
C LEU A 301 -6.37 25.01 -1.60
N PRO A 302 -7.33 25.93 -1.49
CA PRO A 302 -8.27 25.95 -0.37
C PRO A 302 -9.25 24.77 -0.47
N LEU A 303 -9.51 24.11 0.65
CA LEU A 303 -10.49 23.02 0.79
C LEU A 303 -11.75 23.46 1.54
N THR A 304 -11.99 24.76 1.66
CA THR A 304 -13.07 25.35 2.48
C THR A 304 -14.47 24.92 2.08
N ASP A 305 -14.67 24.50 0.82
CA ASP A 305 -15.97 24.02 0.30
C ASP A 305 -16.31 22.58 0.77
N TYR A 306 -15.35 21.90 1.38
CA TYR A 306 -15.43 20.51 1.79
C TYR A 306 -15.46 20.33 3.31
N VAL A 307 -15.60 21.43 4.05
CA VAL A 307 -15.64 21.40 5.52
C VAL A 307 -16.89 20.67 6.02
N GLY A 308 -16.71 19.88 7.08
CA GLY A 308 -17.67 18.94 7.63
C GLY A 308 -17.80 17.64 6.84
N LYS A 309 -17.04 17.45 5.76
CA LYS A 309 -17.10 16.25 4.93
C LYS A 309 -15.85 15.39 5.10
N THR A 310 -16.05 14.10 4.85
CA THR A 310 -14.95 13.18 4.53
C THR A 310 -14.66 13.30 3.04
N ILE A 311 -13.43 13.66 2.67
CA ILE A 311 -13.00 13.75 1.27
C ILE A 311 -11.85 12.81 0.97
N ARG A 312 -11.66 12.48 -0.31
CA ARG A 312 -10.40 11.96 -0.86
C ARG A 312 -9.82 12.98 -1.83
N LEU A 313 -8.50 13.03 -1.90
CA LEU A 313 -7.76 13.84 -2.87
C LEU A 313 -6.99 12.90 -3.81
N ALA A 314 -6.85 13.29 -5.07
CA ALA A 314 -6.07 12.56 -6.05
C ALA A 314 -5.23 13.51 -6.89
N PHE A 315 -3.99 13.11 -7.14
CA PHE A 315 -3.10 13.74 -8.10
C PHE A 315 -3.08 12.88 -9.36
N VAL A 316 -3.48 13.44 -10.49
CA VAL A 316 -3.69 12.69 -11.73
C VAL A 316 -2.84 13.27 -12.84
N TYR A 317 -1.93 12.45 -13.34
CA TYR A 317 -1.23 12.72 -14.58
C TYR A 317 -2.06 12.18 -15.74
N GLU A 318 -2.41 13.06 -16.68
CA GLU A 318 -3.02 12.70 -17.96
C GLU A 318 -1.93 12.63 -19.03
N TYR A 319 -1.82 11.47 -19.68
CA TYR A 319 -0.86 11.28 -20.73
C TYR A 319 -1.05 12.31 -21.85
N SER A 320 0.04 13.01 -22.10
CA SER A 320 0.20 14.02 -23.13
C SER A 320 1.60 13.86 -23.71
N ASP A 321 1.96 14.66 -24.72
CA ASP A 321 3.34 14.62 -25.25
C ASP A 321 4.39 15.13 -24.22
N GLY A 322 3.94 15.60 -23.05
CA GLY A 322 4.74 16.11 -21.92
C GLY A 322 5.76 15.11 -21.36
N PHE A 323 6.80 15.68 -20.75
CA PHE A 323 7.89 14.94 -20.10
C PHE A 323 7.50 14.44 -18.69
N GLU A 324 8.47 13.95 -17.93
CA GLU A 324 8.31 13.48 -16.56
C GLU A 324 7.77 14.56 -15.61
N MET A 325 7.16 14.11 -14.51
CA MET A 325 6.66 14.96 -13.46
C MET A 325 6.92 14.34 -12.09
N ALA A 326 7.24 15.18 -11.09
CA ALA A 326 7.37 14.77 -9.70
C ALA A 326 6.49 15.59 -8.76
N LEU A 327 6.12 14.98 -7.64
CA LEU A 327 5.39 15.55 -6.52
C LEU A 327 6.18 15.32 -5.25
N ASP A 328 6.18 16.32 -4.38
CA ASP A 328 6.86 16.25 -3.09
C ASP A 328 6.19 17.15 -2.06
N ASP A 329 6.50 16.91 -0.78
CA ASP A 329 6.06 17.72 0.37
C ASP A 329 4.55 18.01 0.38
N ILE A 330 3.74 16.98 0.10
CA ILE A 330 2.27 17.12 0.11
C ILE A 330 1.78 17.29 1.55
N LYS A 331 0.99 18.32 1.80
CA LYS A 331 0.44 18.67 3.11
C LYS A 331 -1.02 19.02 2.99
N VAL A 332 -1.81 18.56 3.93
CA VAL A 332 -3.14 19.10 4.16
C VAL A 332 -3.22 19.58 5.60
N GLU A 333 -3.32 20.89 5.74
CA GLU A 333 -3.26 21.58 7.02
C GLU A 333 -4.30 22.70 7.10
N SER A 334 -4.64 23.10 8.31
CA SER A 334 -5.41 24.31 8.56
C SER A 334 -4.42 25.48 8.78
N PRO A 335 -4.55 26.62 8.07
CA PRO A 335 -3.77 27.86 8.25
C PRO A 335 -3.73 28.38 9.68
N SER A 336 -4.64 27.90 10.53
CA SER A 336 -4.51 28.00 11.99
C SER A 336 -3.37 27.12 12.53
N GLY A 337 -2.21 27.13 11.86
CA GLY A 337 -0.91 26.68 12.36
C GLY A 337 -0.30 27.59 13.43
N ILE A 338 -1.11 28.45 14.05
CA ILE A 338 -0.86 28.94 15.41
C ILE A 338 -1.60 27.96 16.33
N GLU A 339 -0.85 27.29 17.19
CA GLU A 339 -1.36 26.55 18.35
C GLU A 339 -2.74 27.04 18.81
N ASN A 340 -3.75 26.19 18.57
CA ASN A 340 -5.09 26.18 19.15
C ASN A 340 -5.48 27.40 19.99
N ASN A 341 -6.29 28.29 19.44
CA ASN A 341 -7.21 29.12 20.26
C ASN A 341 -8.67 29.08 19.79
N ALA A 342 -9.05 28.19 18.88
CA ALA A 342 -10.43 27.94 18.48
C ALA A 342 -10.77 26.45 18.56
N GLY A 343 -10.65 25.90 19.77
CA GLY A 343 -10.94 24.50 20.07
C GLY A 343 -10.10 24.04 21.24
N MET A 344 -10.27 24.65 22.42
CA MET A 344 -9.69 24.05 23.63
C MET A 344 -10.22 22.62 23.68
N PRO A 345 -9.35 21.60 23.68
CA PRO A 345 -9.80 20.22 23.77
C PRO A 345 -10.72 20.14 25.00
N GLN A 346 -11.93 19.62 24.83
CA GLN A 346 -12.87 19.49 25.94
C GLN A 346 -12.55 18.26 26.79
N ASN A 347 -11.78 17.33 26.23
CA ASN A 347 -11.41 16.05 26.83
C ASN A 347 -9.93 15.78 26.59
N ILE A 348 -9.33 14.95 27.44
CA ILE A 348 -8.02 14.36 27.16
C ILE A 348 -8.18 13.31 26.06
N ALA A 349 -7.32 13.35 25.05
CA ALA A 349 -7.26 12.33 24.01
C ALA A 349 -5.81 11.92 23.73
N LEU A 350 -5.60 10.62 23.52
CA LEU A 350 -4.34 10.06 23.04
C LEU A 350 -4.59 9.51 21.64
N TYR A 351 -3.87 10.02 20.64
CA TYR A 351 -4.06 9.65 19.25
C TYR A 351 -3.14 8.48 18.87
N GLN A 352 -3.48 7.78 17.78
CA GLN A 352 -2.61 6.76 17.22
C GLN A 352 -1.28 7.38 16.77
N ASN A 353 -0.16 6.71 17.04
CA ASN A 353 1.14 7.16 16.56
C ASN A 353 1.20 7.10 15.03
N TYR A 354 1.90 8.05 14.40
CA TYR A 354 2.10 8.06 12.95
C TYR A 354 3.57 8.36 12.58
N PRO A 355 4.18 7.58 11.67
CA PRO A 355 3.64 6.37 11.02
C PRO A 355 3.44 5.19 12.02
N ASN A 356 2.57 4.24 11.68
CA ASN A 356 2.42 2.94 12.36
C ASN A 356 1.96 1.88 11.33
N PRO A 357 2.73 0.82 11.04
CA PRO A 357 4.04 0.51 11.62
C PRO A 357 5.10 1.58 11.35
N PHE A 358 6.10 1.69 12.23
CA PHE A 358 7.14 2.72 12.15
C PHE A 358 8.54 2.12 12.00
N ASN A 359 9.41 2.80 11.24
CA ASN A 359 10.83 2.48 11.09
C ASN A 359 11.64 3.72 10.69
N PRO A 360 12.64 4.18 11.47
CA PRO A 360 12.83 3.93 12.90
C PRO A 360 12.03 4.90 13.77
N SER A 361 11.37 5.92 13.21
CA SER A 361 10.73 6.99 13.98
C SER A 361 9.21 7.06 13.81
N THR A 362 8.53 7.54 14.85
CA THR A 362 7.10 7.84 14.85
C THR A 362 6.80 9.04 15.72
N LYS A 363 5.65 9.68 15.52
CA LYS A 363 5.17 10.79 16.34
C LYS A 363 3.91 10.38 17.08
N ILE A 364 3.89 10.58 18.40
CA ILE A 364 2.73 10.34 19.26
C ILE A 364 2.09 11.69 19.59
N LYS A 365 0.82 11.86 19.20
CA LYS A 365 0.04 13.09 19.47
C LYS A 365 -0.93 12.85 20.63
N PHE A 366 -1.20 13.88 21.42
CA PHE A 366 -2.21 13.87 22.47
C PHE A 366 -2.76 15.29 22.74
N SER A 367 -3.90 15.39 23.41
CA SER A 367 -4.53 16.65 23.79
C SER A 367 -4.89 16.67 25.27
N ILE A 368 -4.79 17.85 25.90
CA ILE A 368 -5.17 18.07 27.31
C ILE A 368 -6.06 19.32 27.46
N PRO A 369 -7.22 19.21 28.15
CA PRO A 369 -8.23 20.26 28.23
C PRO A 369 -7.88 21.41 29.18
N GLU A 370 -7.00 21.14 30.13
CA GLU A 370 -6.50 22.09 31.12
C GLU A 370 -5.00 21.85 31.37
N ASN A 371 -4.36 22.77 32.09
CA ASN A 371 -2.95 22.60 32.42
C ASN A 371 -2.81 21.42 33.39
N SER A 372 -2.07 20.39 33.01
CA SER A 372 -2.00 19.14 33.76
C SER A 372 -0.57 18.64 33.86
N GLN A 373 -0.27 17.94 34.96
CA GLN A 373 0.95 17.14 35.03
C GLN A 373 0.75 15.94 34.10
N VAL A 374 1.63 15.78 33.11
CA VAL A 374 1.57 14.75 32.08
C VAL A 374 2.83 13.91 32.11
N LYS A 375 2.66 12.60 31.92
CA LYS A 375 3.74 11.67 31.63
C LYS A 375 3.41 10.82 30.42
N LEU A 376 4.27 10.83 29.41
CA LEU A 376 4.17 9.98 28.24
C LEU A 376 5.32 8.98 28.23
N SER A 377 4.99 7.69 28.32
CA SER A 377 5.97 6.60 28.42
C SER A 377 5.70 5.50 27.40
N VAL A 378 6.75 4.87 26.89
CA VAL A 378 6.73 3.73 25.97
C VAL A 378 7.10 2.46 26.72
N TYR A 379 6.40 1.37 26.45
CA TYR A 379 6.55 0.05 27.06
C TYR A 379 6.65 -1.03 25.97
N ASN A 380 7.37 -2.11 26.27
CA ASN A 380 7.40 -3.28 25.40
C ASN A 380 6.21 -4.23 25.69
N GLN A 381 6.10 -5.30 24.90
CA GLN A 381 5.05 -6.33 25.07
C GLN A 381 5.00 -7.03 26.44
N LYS A 382 6.06 -6.95 27.24
CA LYS A 382 6.10 -7.50 28.61
C LYS A 382 5.67 -6.47 29.66
N GLY A 383 5.35 -5.25 29.26
CA GLY A 383 5.04 -4.13 30.15
C GLY A 383 6.28 -3.48 30.77
N GLU A 384 7.48 -3.76 30.26
CA GLU A 384 8.71 -3.12 30.73
C GLU A 384 8.83 -1.73 30.09
N LEU A 385 9.15 -0.72 30.89
CA LEU A 385 9.38 0.65 30.43
C LEU A 385 10.59 0.68 29.50
N VAL A 386 10.38 1.16 28.29
CA VAL A 386 11.42 1.39 27.26
C VAL A 386 11.98 2.80 27.41
N GLU A 387 11.10 3.80 27.39
CA GLU A 387 11.49 5.22 27.42
C GLU A 387 10.37 6.08 27.99
N THR A 388 10.72 7.19 28.63
CA THR A 388 9.77 8.27 28.96
C THR A 388 10.03 9.43 28.02
N LEU A 389 9.08 9.69 27.11
CA LEU A 389 9.19 10.73 26.08
C LEU A 389 8.99 12.13 26.67
N TYR A 390 8.13 12.23 27.69
CA TYR A 390 7.85 13.48 28.37
C TYR A 390 7.39 13.22 29.81
N GLU A 391 7.82 14.06 30.76
CA GLU A 391 7.32 14.08 32.13
C GLU A 391 7.41 15.50 32.69
N GLY A 392 6.25 16.14 32.90
CA GLY A 392 6.22 17.56 33.27
C GLY A 392 4.83 18.18 33.26
N LEU A 393 4.76 19.46 33.59
CA LEU A 393 3.54 20.25 33.47
C LEU A 393 3.41 20.75 32.03
N LEU A 394 2.28 20.43 31.38
CA LEU A 394 1.93 20.98 30.07
C LEU A 394 0.77 21.95 30.19
N GLU A 395 0.81 22.99 29.36
CA GLU A 395 -0.33 23.89 29.20
C GLU A 395 -1.43 23.22 28.38
N LYS A 396 -2.69 23.60 28.64
CA LYS A 396 -3.84 23.12 27.86
C LYS A 396 -3.59 23.24 26.35
N GLY A 397 -3.97 22.23 25.58
CA GLY A 397 -3.76 22.23 24.13
C GLY A 397 -3.41 20.85 23.57
N ASN A 398 -3.01 20.84 22.31
CA ASN A 398 -2.53 19.65 21.62
C ASN A 398 -1.01 19.62 21.67
N HIS A 399 -0.46 18.43 21.87
CA HIS A 399 0.96 18.18 22.06
C HIS A 399 1.40 17.00 21.20
N SER A 400 2.69 16.93 20.90
CA SER A 400 3.27 15.79 20.21
C SER A 400 4.68 15.49 20.70
N CYS A 401 5.02 14.21 20.79
CA CYS A 401 6.37 13.74 21.10
C CYS A 401 6.86 12.81 19.99
N ASP A 402 8.12 12.98 19.60
CA ASP A 402 8.81 12.07 18.70
C ASP A 402 9.34 10.87 19.48
N PHE A 403 9.26 9.68 18.87
CA PHE A 403 9.86 8.46 19.38
C PHE A 403 10.72 7.83 18.30
N VAL A 404 11.96 7.49 18.64
CA VAL A 404 12.95 6.91 17.73
C VAL A 404 13.39 5.55 18.24
N GLY A 405 12.98 4.49 17.55
CA GLY A 405 13.22 3.10 17.89
C GLY A 405 14.55 2.52 17.39
N THR A 406 15.63 3.30 17.30
CA THR A 406 16.92 2.79 16.79
C THR A 406 17.48 1.63 17.61
N ASP A 407 17.23 1.64 18.93
CA ASP A 407 17.78 0.69 19.89
C ASP A 407 16.79 -0.40 20.34
N ILE A 408 15.65 -0.53 19.66
CA ILE A 408 14.63 -1.55 19.97
C ILE A 408 14.45 -2.54 18.81
N THR A 409 13.88 -3.71 19.09
CA THR A 409 13.64 -4.78 18.09
C THR A 409 12.27 -4.64 17.44
N SER A 410 12.09 -5.16 16.23
CA SER A 410 10.77 -5.27 15.60
C SER A 410 9.77 -5.95 16.53
N GLY A 411 8.54 -5.44 16.57
CA GLY A 411 7.51 -5.99 17.44
C GLY A 411 6.51 -4.95 17.93
N ILE A 412 5.65 -5.39 18.86
CA ILE A 412 4.58 -4.58 19.43
C ILE A 412 5.10 -3.81 20.65
N TYR A 413 4.81 -2.53 20.67
CA TYR A 413 5.05 -1.61 21.79
C TYR A 413 3.75 -0.91 22.16
N PHE A 414 3.71 -0.40 23.38
CA PHE A 414 2.59 0.36 23.91
C PHE A 414 3.11 1.70 24.37
N TYR A 415 2.35 2.76 24.16
CA TYR A 415 2.65 4.06 24.75
C TYR A 415 1.49 4.47 25.65
N LYS A 416 1.81 5.07 26.79
CA LYS A 416 0.86 5.42 27.83
C LYS A 416 0.98 6.90 28.14
N LEU A 417 -0.13 7.60 28.03
CA LEU A 417 -0.30 8.96 28.51
C LEU A 417 -0.93 8.91 29.89
N GLU A 418 -0.26 9.44 30.90
CA GLU A 418 -0.74 9.57 32.27
C GLU A 418 -0.94 11.05 32.59
N THR A 419 -2.07 11.35 33.21
CA THR A 419 -2.40 12.65 33.80
C THR A 419 -2.75 12.45 35.27
N ASP A 420 -3.01 13.54 36.00
CA ASP A 420 -3.43 13.46 37.40
C ASP A 420 -4.72 12.65 37.63
N GLU A 421 -5.63 12.65 36.65
CA GLU A 421 -6.96 12.03 36.79
C GLU A 421 -7.17 10.76 35.96
N SER A 422 -6.37 10.55 34.91
CA SER A 422 -6.65 9.51 33.91
C SER A 422 -5.38 8.99 33.24
N SER A 423 -5.49 7.78 32.67
CA SER A 423 -4.43 7.21 31.84
C SER A 423 -4.99 6.61 30.56
N TYR A 424 -4.35 6.88 29.44
CA TYR A 424 -4.69 6.40 28.11
C TYR A 424 -3.52 5.58 27.56
N MET A 425 -3.82 4.57 26.73
CA MET A 425 -2.80 3.70 26.16
C MET A 425 -3.06 3.49 24.68
N GLY A 426 -2.02 3.61 23.86
CA GLY A 426 -2.02 3.28 22.44
C GLY A 426 -1.01 2.17 22.13
N LYS A 427 -1.18 1.53 20.97
CA LYS A 427 -0.37 0.40 20.52
C LYS A 427 0.33 0.78 19.22
N MET A 428 1.63 0.51 19.15
CA MET A 428 2.46 0.77 17.97
C MET A 428 3.26 -0.47 17.56
N ILE A 429 3.55 -0.59 16.26
CA ILE A 429 4.31 -1.69 15.67
C ILE A 429 5.61 -1.10 15.13
N MET A 430 6.74 -1.58 15.64
CA MET A 430 8.07 -1.23 15.12
C MET A 430 8.49 -2.27 14.07
N LEU A 431 8.95 -1.80 12.92
CA LEU A 431 9.60 -2.63 11.90
C LEU A 431 11.09 -2.25 11.84
N LYS A 432 11.95 -3.26 11.73
CA LYS A 432 13.40 -3.11 11.54
C LYS A 432 13.83 -3.82 10.29
#